data_AF-A0AA88QNQ2-F1
#
_entry.id   AF-A0AA88QNQ2-F1
#
_cell.length_a   1.000
_cell.length_b   1.000
_cell.length_c   1.000
_cell.angle_alpha   90.00
_cell.angle_beta   90.00
_cell.angle_gamma   90.00
#
_symmetry.space_group_name_H-M   'P 1'
#
loop_
_entity.id
_entity.type
_entity.pdbx_description
1 polymer ?
#
loop_
_entity_poly.entity_id
_entity_poly.type
_entity_poly.pdbx_seq_one_letter_code
_entity_poly.pdbx_strand_id
1 'polypeptide(L)'
;MDLNPDDVFHDDEDDPKNDFYQERVSSKELVVYLVDASPKMFTSACLGREKKNLQDLNGVYVFNVAEREYLDRPTARLIKEFDCIEESYSKQIGSQYGILSGSRDNSLYNALWVAQALLRKGSAKTADKRILLFTNEDDPFGSIKGVTKIDMTRTTLQRAKDAQDLGISIELLPLSSPSEDFNVSVFYAELLGLEGDELAQFMPLAGERFEDMNNQLRKRMYKKRKVRRITFVIANSLSIELNTYALIRPTIPDQSGLVAFLWSY
;
A
#
# COMPACT_ATOMS: atom_id res chain seq x y z
N MET A 1 -15.68 10.32 45.30
CA MET A 1 -16.18 9.54 44.16
C MET A 1 -15.08 8.57 43.81
N ASP A 2 -15.27 7.31 44.17
CA ASP A 2 -14.32 6.24 43.91
C ASP A 2 -14.38 5.91 42.42
N LEU A 3 -13.40 6.40 41.66
CA LEU A 3 -13.27 6.09 40.24
C LEU A 3 -12.63 4.72 40.12
N ASN A 4 -13.38 3.77 39.55
CA ASN A 4 -12.90 2.44 39.25
C ASN A 4 -11.75 2.54 38.22
N PRO A 5 -10.52 2.15 38.56
CA PRO A 5 -9.36 2.30 37.67
C PRO A 5 -9.48 1.45 36.40
N ASP A 6 -10.34 0.43 36.38
CA ASP A 6 -10.57 -0.42 35.21
C ASP A 6 -11.41 0.26 34.12
N ASP A 7 -12.18 1.30 34.48
CA ASP A 7 -13.01 2.07 33.53
C ASP A 7 -12.19 3.07 32.70
N VAL A 8 -10.94 3.34 33.10
CA VAL A 8 -10.03 4.27 32.40
C VAL A 8 -9.33 3.60 31.22
N PHE A 9 -9.34 2.26 31.18
CA PHE A 9 -8.67 1.47 30.15
C PHE A 9 -9.65 0.66 29.28
N HIS A 10 -10.97 0.89 29.41
CA HIS A 10 -11.94 0.24 28.54
C HIS A 10 -11.90 0.90 27.15
N ASP A 11 -11.39 0.15 26.17
CA ASP A 11 -11.31 0.57 24.77
C ASP A 11 -12.71 0.35 24.14
N ASP A 12 -13.64 1.29 24.37
CA ASP A 12 -14.99 1.29 23.74
C ASP A 12 -14.92 1.42 22.20
N GLU A 13 -13.72 1.60 21.67
CA GLU A 13 -13.34 1.46 20.27
C GLU A 13 -13.33 0.01 19.78
N ASP A 14 -13.97 -0.98 20.43
CA ASP A 14 -14.26 -2.30 19.85
C ASP A 14 -15.73 -2.74 20.01
N ASP A 15 -16.63 -1.89 20.53
CA ASP A 15 -18.05 -2.23 20.71
C ASP A 15 -18.81 -2.22 19.34
N PRO A 16 -19.36 -3.37 18.88
CA PRO A 16 -20.14 -3.45 17.64
C PRO A 16 -21.42 -2.61 17.61
N LYS A 17 -21.86 -2.05 18.75
CA LYS A 17 -23.00 -1.13 18.84
C LYS A 17 -22.62 0.35 18.78
N ASN A 18 -21.34 0.68 18.74
CA ASN A 18 -20.87 2.06 18.67
C ASN A 18 -21.20 2.67 17.28
N ASP A 19 -21.78 3.86 17.24
CA ASP A 19 -22.14 4.54 15.98
C ASP A 19 -20.89 4.79 15.11
N PHE A 20 -19.72 5.02 15.73
CA PHE A 20 -18.42 5.09 15.03
C PHE A 20 -18.00 3.76 14.40
N TYR A 21 -18.40 2.63 15.00
CA TYR A 21 -18.19 1.30 14.43
C TYR A 21 -19.05 1.10 13.18
N GLN A 22 -20.32 1.50 13.23
CA GLN A 22 -21.23 1.38 12.10
C GLN A 22 -20.83 2.31 10.93
N GLU A 23 -20.36 3.53 11.23
CA GLU A 23 -19.83 4.45 10.22
C GLU A 23 -18.52 3.91 9.58
N ARG A 24 -17.58 3.36 10.37
CA ARG A 24 -16.37 2.67 9.86
C ARG A 24 -16.67 1.44 8.99
N VAL A 25 -17.79 0.75 9.25
CA VAL A 25 -18.21 -0.42 8.43
C VAL A 25 -18.79 0.04 7.08
N SER A 26 -19.40 1.22 7.02
CA SER A 26 -19.93 1.82 5.80
C SER A 26 -18.85 2.40 4.87
N SER A 27 -17.67 2.76 5.41
CA SER A 27 -16.55 3.39 4.69
C SER A 27 -15.30 2.52 4.66
N LYS A 28 -15.46 1.21 4.40
CA LYS A 28 -14.29 0.33 4.25
C LYS A 28 -13.56 0.66 2.95
N GLU A 29 -12.42 1.31 3.08
CA GLU A 29 -11.46 1.45 1.99
C GLU A 29 -10.66 0.15 1.82
N LEU A 30 -10.67 -0.40 0.62
CA LEU A 30 -9.90 -1.57 0.23
C LEU A 30 -8.79 -1.15 -0.73
N VAL A 31 -7.56 -1.47 -0.36
CA VAL A 31 -6.37 -1.09 -1.12
C VAL A 31 -5.55 -2.33 -1.45
N VAL A 32 -5.18 -2.47 -2.73
CA VAL A 32 -4.17 -3.42 -3.19
C VAL A 32 -2.92 -2.66 -3.56
N TYR A 33 -1.79 -3.04 -2.96
CA TYR A 33 -0.46 -2.52 -3.29
C TYR A 33 0.15 -3.42 -4.37
N LEU A 34 0.24 -2.92 -5.60
CA LEU A 34 0.87 -3.59 -6.73
C LEU A 34 2.30 -3.07 -6.82
N VAL A 35 3.27 -3.93 -6.51
CA VAL A 35 4.69 -3.58 -6.42
C VAL A 35 5.45 -4.28 -7.53
N ASP A 36 6.13 -3.51 -8.38
CA ASP A 36 6.93 -4.05 -9.47
C ASP A 36 8.17 -4.80 -8.95
N ALA A 37 8.23 -6.11 -9.21
CA ALA A 37 9.35 -6.95 -8.80
C ALA A 37 10.44 -7.08 -9.86
N SER A 38 10.49 -6.18 -10.86
CA SER A 38 11.47 -6.21 -11.95
C SER A 38 12.91 -6.00 -11.45
N PRO A 39 13.92 -6.48 -12.20
CA PRO A 39 15.33 -6.25 -11.88
C PRO A 39 15.72 -4.78 -11.78
N LYS A 40 14.98 -3.91 -12.50
CA LYS A 40 15.19 -2.45 -12.45
C LYS A 40 14.83 -1.92 -11.06
N MET A 41 13.82 -2.48 -10.40
CA MET A 41 13.32 -2.03 -9.11
C MET A 41 14.09 -2.64 -7.93
N PHE A 42 14.42 -3.94 -8.04
CA PHE A 42 15.26 -4.63 -7.07
C PHE A 42 16.39 -5.35 -7.79
N THR A 43 17.63 -5.02 -7.48
CA THR A 43 18.81 -5.73 -8.00
C THR A 43 18.80 -7.17 -7.47
N SER A 44 18.11 -8.07 -8.15
CA SER A 44 17.95 -9.46 -7.74
C SER A 44 18.60 -10.41 -8.75
N ALA A 45 19.41 -11.33 -8.24
CA ALA A 45 20.13 -12.32 -9.03
C ALA A 45 19.41 -13.68 -9.12
N CYS A 46 18.19 -13.81 -8.57
CA CYS A 46 17.49 -15.09 -8.48
C CYS A 46 16.56 -15.37 -9.66
N LEU A 47 16.43 -16.65 -10.02
CA LEU A 47 15.49 -17.16 -11.03
C LEU A 47 14.03 -17.24 -10.53
N GLY A 48 13.72 -16.64 -9.37
CA GLY A 48 12.40 -16.72 -8.74
C GLY A 48 11.30 -16.12 -9.61
N ARG A 49 10.36 -16.94 -10.07
CA ARG A 49 9.09 -16.49 -10.65
C ARG A 49 7.95 -17.29 -10.05
N GLU A 50 8.01 -17.50 -8.73
CA GLU A 50 6.92 -18.20 -8.06
C GLU A 50 5.62 -17.43 -8.28
N LYS A 51 4.63 -18.11 -8.85
CA LYS A 51 3.28 -17.59 -8.97
C LYS A 51 2.48 -18.03 -7.75
N LYS A 52 1.76 -17.09 -7.15
CA LYS A 52 0.87 -17.35 -6.02
C LYS A 52 -0.36 -16.48 -6.15
N ASN A 53 -1.37 -16.95 -6.87
CA ASN A 53 -2.64 -16.26 -7.02
C ASN A 53 -3.75 -17.25 -7.38
N LEU A 54 -5.01 -16.90 -7.10
CA LEU A 54 -6.16 -17.79 -7.31
C LEU A 54 -6.47 -18.05 -8.80
N GLN A 55 -6.00 -17.17 -9.69
CA GLN A 55 -6.21 -17.23 -11.12
C GLN A 55 -5.13 -18.05 -11.85
N ASP A 56 -4.12 -18.55 -11.12
CA ASP A 56 -2.97 -19.26 -11.65
C ASP A 56 -2.18 -18.51 -12.74
N LEU A 57 -2.22 -17.18 -12.70
CA LEU A 57 -1.58 -16.31 -13.69
C LEU A 57 -0.06 -16.18 -13.44
N ASN A 58 0.71 -16.21 -14.53
CA ASN A 58 2.17 -16.10 -14.46
C ASN A 58 2.63 -14.71 -14.04
N GLY A 59 3.74 -14.64 -13.31
CA GLY A 59 4.41 -13.39 -12.94
C GLY A 59 3.68 -12.57 -11.87
N VAL A 60 2.73 -13.18 -11.14
CA VAL A 60 2.01 -12.52 -10.05
C VAL A 60 2.07 -13.35 -8.78
N TYR A 61 2.63 -12.75 -7.73
CA TYR A 61 2.69 -13.30 -6.38
C TYR A 61 1.86 -12.43 -5.43
N VAL A 62 0.83 -13.02 -4.83
CA VAL A 62 -0.03 -12.36 -3.84
C VAL A 62 0.52 -12.63 -2.44
N PHE A 63 1.07 -11.59 -1.82
CA PHE A 63 1.49 -11.62 -0.43
C PHE A 63 0.30 -11.24 0.48
N ASN A 64 -0.38 -12.24 1.04
CA ASN A 64 -1.50 -12.06 1.96
C ASN A 64 -1.58 -13.26 2.92
N VAL A 65 -2.44 -13.16 3.93
CA VAL A 65 -2.74 -14.26 4.86
C VAL A 65 -3.30 -15.45 4.08
N ALA A 66 -2.56 -16.57 4.06
CA ALA A 66 -2.81 -17.72 3.17
C ALA A 66 -4.21 -18.36 3.33
N GLU A 67 -4.82 -18.23 4.50
CA GLU A 67 -6.11 -18.84 4.85
C GLU A 67 -7.31 -17.91 4.56
N ARG A 68 -7.06 -16.66 4.14
CA ARG A 68 -8.15 -15.68 3.95
C ARG A 68 -8.75 -15.76 2.56
N GLU A 69 -10.08 -15.80 2.54
CA GLU A 69 -10.85 -15.82 1.30
C GLU A 69 -11.03 -14.43 0.67
N TYR A 70 -10.95 -13.35 1.46
CA TYR A 70 -11.15 -11.95 1.07
C TYR A 70 -10.11 -11.02 1.69
N LEU A 71 -9.96 -9.81 1.11
CA LEU A 71 -9.10 -8.76 1.67
C LEU A 71 -9.63 -8.28 3.02
N ASP A 72 -8.73 -8.13 4.00
CA ASP A 72 -9.06 -7.75 5.36
C ASP A 72 -7.86 -7.08 6.04
N ARG A 73 -8.07 -6.51 7.23
CA ARG A 73 -7.06 -5.78 8.01
C ARG A 73 -5.79 -6.61 8.21
N PRO A 74 -4.59 -6.01 8.13
CA PRO A 74 -3.33 -6.69 8.39
C PRO A 74 -3.33 -7.39 9.76
N THR A 75 -2.74 -8.58 9.84
CA THR A 75 -2.56 -9.32 11.11
C THR A 75 -1.13 -9.20 11.61
N ALA A 76 -0.91 -9.38 12.91
CA ALA A 76 0.45 -9.43 13.48
C ALA A 76 1.31 -10.51 12.81
N ARG A 77 0.70 -11.65 12.43
CA ARG A 77 1.37 -12.71 11.67
C ARG A 77 1.82 -12.20 10.30
N LEU A 78 0.94 -11.54 9.54
CA LEU A 78 1.28 -10.98 8.23
C LEU A 78 2.40 -9.95 8.34
N ILE A 79 2.35 -9.09 9.36
CA ILE A 79 3.40 -8.08 9.62
C ILE A 79 4.74 -8.77 9.90
N LYS A 80 4.75 -9.81 10.74
CA LYS A 80 5.97 -10.59 11.02
C LYS A 80 6.51 -11.31 9.80
N GLU A 81 5.65 -11.90 8.97
CA GLU A 81 6.07 -12.53 7.70
C GLU A 81 6.63 -11.49 6.72
N PHE A 82 6.03 -10.28 6.69
CA PHE A 82 6.48 -9.18 5.86
C PHE A 82 7.86 -8.63 6.29
N ASP A 83 8.18 -8.65 7.59
CA ASP A 83 9.49 -8.25 8.12
C ASP A 83 10.63 -9.11 7.53
N CYS A 84 10.35 -10.35 7.13
CA CYS A 84 11.29 -11.27 6.48
C CYS A 84 11.08 -11.36 4.95
N ILE A 85 10.36 -10.41 4.34
CA ILE A 85 10.01 -10.50 2.90
C ILE A 85 11.24 -10.43 1.99
N GLU A 86 12.30 -9.72 2.40
CA GLU A 86 13.54 -9.60 1.64
C GLU A 86 14.17 -10.98 1.37
N GLU A 87 14.24 -11.83 2.39
CA GLU A 87 14.78 -13.19 2.25
C GLU A 87 13.93 -14.06 1.31
N SER A 88 12.61 -13.92 1.39
CA SER A 88 11.68 -14.65 0.52
C SER A 88 11.73 -14.11 -0.92
N TYR A 89 11.88 -12.80 -1.07
CA TYR A 89 11.98 -12.12 -2.35
C TYR A 89 13.18 -12.65 -3.14
N SER A 90 14.37 -12.65 -2.54
CA SER A 90 15.59 -13.15 -3.18
C SER A 90 15.61 -14.66 -3.43
N LYS A 91 14.71 -15.43 -2.83
CA LYS A 91 14.64 -16.89 -3.00
C LYS A 91 13.57 -17.31 -4.01
N GLN A 92 12.42 -16.63 -4.02
CA GLN A 92 11.18 -17.15 -4.61
C GLN A 92 10.47 -16.16 -5.54
N ILE A 93 10.46 -14.87 -5.21
CA ILE A 93 9.58 -13.87 -5.85
C ILE A 93 10.31 -13.04 -6.92
N GLY A 94 11.56 -12.65 -6.65
CA GLY A 94 12.33 -11.74 -7.50
C GLY A 94 12.78 -12.39 -8.79
N SER A 95 12.67 -11.67 -9.90
CA SER A 95 13.03 -12.16 -11.22
C SER A 95 14.37 -11.57 -11.67
N GLN A 96 15.25 -12.39 -12.23
CA GLN A 96 16.50 -11.93 -12.85
C GLN A 96 16.28 -11.24 -14.22
N TYR A 97 15.11 -11.46 -14.84
CA TYR A 97 14.79 -10.92 -16.17
C TYR A 97 13.42 -10.21 -16.17
N GLY A 98 13.32 -9.13 -16.95
CA GLY A 98 12.05 -8.48 -17.29
C GLY A 98 11.17 -9.34 -18.21
N ILE A 99 10.23 -8.72 -18.92
CA ILE A 99 9.45 -9.45 -19.93
C ILE A 99 10.40 -9.90 -21.05
N LEU A 100 10.55 -11.22 -21.18
CA LEU A 100 11.44 -11.82 -22.18
C LEU A 100 10.87 -11.60 -23.59
N SER A 101 11.69 -11.08 -24.50
CA SER A 101 11.30 -10.88 -25.90
C SER A 101 10.89 -12.23 -26.52
N GLY A 102 9.65 -12.32 -26.97
CA GLY A 102 9.06 -13.55 -27.54
C GLY A 102 8.11 -14.31 -26.59
N SER A 103 8.10 -13.97 -25.29
CA SER A 103 7.03 -14.41 -24.39
C SER A 103 5.73 -13.63 -24.66
N ARG A 104 4.60 -14.31 -24.50
CA ARG A 104 3.26 -13.69 -24.46
C ARG A 104 2.80 -13.42 -23.02
N ASP A 105 3.67 -13.63 -22.04
CA ASP A 105 3.37 -13.36 -20.63
C ASP A 105 3.29 -11.86 -20.38
N ASN A 106 2.08 -11.39 -20.13
CA ASN A 106 1.81 -9.99 -19.78
C ASN A 106 1.62 -9.87 -18.26
N SER A 107 2.72 -9.67 -17.54
CA SER A 107 2.72 -9.60 -16.07
C SER A 107 1.89 -8.43 -15.53
N LEU A 108 1.96 -7.26 -16.17
CA LEU A 108 1.18 -6.10 -15.73
C LEU A 108 -0.33 -6.31 -15.92
N TYR A 109 -0.75 -6.84 -17.07
CA TYR A 109 -2.14 -7.25 -17.29
C TYR A 109 -2.59 -8.29 -16.26
N ASN A 110 -1.77 -9.30 -16.00
CA ASN A 110 -2.09 -10.34 -15.02
C ASN A 110 -2.22 -9.74 -13.61
N ALA A 111 -1.33 -8.84 -13.23
CA ALA A 111 -1.35 -8.20 -11.91
C ALA A 111 -2.60 -7.32 -11.73
N LEU A 112 -2.99 -6.55 -12.76
CA LEU A 112 -4.25 -5.80 -12.76
C LEU A 112 -5.47 -6.72 -12.62
N TRP A 113 -5.48 -7.86 -13.32
CA TRP A 113 -6.57 -8.83 -13.20
C TRP A 113 -6.65 -9.43 -11.79
N VAL A 114 -5.53 -9.88 -11.23
CA VAL A 114 -5.50 -10.43 -9.87
C VAL A 114 -5.95 -9.37 -8.86
N ALA A 115 -5.45 -8.14 -8.95
CA ALA A 115 -5.84 -7.03 -8.07
C ALA A 115 -7.33 -6.70 -8.17
N GLN A 116 -7.87 -6.60 -9.39
CA GLN A 116 -9.29 -6.39 -9.65
C GLN A 116 -10.14 -7.50 -9.00
N ALA A 117 -9.72 -8.76 -9.12
CA ALA A 117 -10.44 -9.89 -8.53
C ALA A 117 -10.40 -9.87 -6.99
N LEU A 118 -9.26 -9.52 -6.39
CA LEU A 118 -9.11 -9.37 -4.95
C LEU A 118 -10.05 -8.28 -4.39
N LEU A 119 -10.10 -7.11 -5.06
CA LEU A 119 -10.94 -5.98 -4.66
C LEU A 119 -12.44 -6.23 -4.85
N ARG A 120 -12.81 -7.16 -5.72
CA ARG A 120 -14.21 -7.57 -5.90
C ARG A 120 -14.67 -8.59 -4.87
N LYS A 121 -13.76 -9.43 -4.36
CA LYS A 121 -14.11 -10.57 -3.52
C LYS A 121 -14.37 -10.13 -2.07
N GLY A 122 -15.57 -10.42 -1.56
CA GLY A 122 -15.96 -10.08 -0.18
C GLY A 122 -16.21 -8.59 0.07
N SER A 123 -16.13 -7.74 -0.96
CA SER A 123 -16.36 -6.30 -0.84
C SER A 123 -17.81 -5.93 -1.09
N ALA A 124 -18.36 -5.03 -0.27
CA ALA A 124 -19.59 -4.32 -0.60
C ALA A 124 -19.43 -3.54 -1.91
N LYS A 125 -20.54 -3.27 -2.62
CA LYS A 125 -20.54 -2.42 -3.82
C LYS A 125 -20.16 -0.97 -3.51
N THR A 126 -20.40 -0.52 -2.27
CA THR A 126 -20.16 0.84 -1.78
C THR A 126 -18.77 1.05 -1.19
N ALA A 127 -17.94 0.01 -1.12
CA ALA A 127 -16.59 0.14 -0.61
C ALA A 127 -15.72 0.88 -1.63
N ASP A 128 -14.93 1.83 -1.14
CA ASP A 128 -13.90 2.49 -1.93
C ASP A 128 -12.79 1.49 -2.24
N LYS A 129 -12.47 1.32 -3.52
CA LYS A 129 -11.49 0.32 -4.00
C LYS A 129 -10.39 1.01 -4.75
N ARG A 130 -9.15 0.69 -4.39
CA ARG A 130 -7.97 1.32 -4.97
C ARG A 130 -6.85 0.32 -5.23
N ILE A 131 -6.20 0.47 -6.37
CA ILE A 131 -4.92 -0.17 -6.71
C ILE A 131 -3.86 0.92 -6.65
N LEU A 132 -2.88 0.76 -5.76
CA LEU A 132 -1.67 1.59 -5.71
C LEU A 132 -0.54 0.86 -6.43
N LEU A 133 -0.11 1.40 -7.58
CA LEU A 133 0.93 0.81 -8.42
C LEU A 133 2.28 1.50 -8.16
N PHE A 134 3.28 0.73 -7.75
CA PHE A 134 4.65 1.17 -7.52
C PHE A 134 5.58 0.56 -8.56
N THR A 135 6.26 1.40 -9.33
CA THR A 135 7.24 0.95 -10.34
C THR A 135 8.23 2.04 -10.68
N ASN A 136 9.42 1.64 -11.14
CA ASN A 136 10.40 2.53 -11.77
C ASN A 136 10.58 2.25 -13.28
N GLU A 137 9.72 1.43 -13.86
CA GLU A 137 9.67 1.12 -15.29
C GLU A 137 8.58 1.95 -15.96
N ASP A 138 8.94 2.82 -16.90
CA ASP A 138 8.02 3.73 -17.59
C ASP A 138 7.55 3.20 -18.95
N ASP A 139 8.30 2.28 -19.57
CA ASP A 139 7.85 1.47 -20.73
C ASP A 139 7.83 -0.04 -20.40
N PRO A 140 6.76 -0.55 -19.75
CA PRO A 140 6.64 -1.97 -19.39
C PRO A 140 6.78 -2.94 -20.57
N PHE A 141 6.55 -2.46 -21.80
CA PHE A 141 6.62 -3.27 -23.02
C PHE A 141 7.76 -2.82 -23.96
N GLY A 142 8.74 -2.06 -23.47
CA GLY A 142 9.84 -1.50 -24.25
C GLY A 142 10.72 -2.54 -24.94
N SER A 143 10.90 -3.70 -24.31
CA SER A 143 11.68 -4.83 -24.85
C SER A 143 10.93 -5.65 -25.93
N ILE A 144 9.64 -5.41 -26.11
CA ILE A 144 8.75 -6.17 -27.01
C ILE A 144 8.64 -5.42 -28.34
N LYS A 145 8.57 -6.15 -29.45
CA LYS A 145 8.57 -5.57 -30.80
C LYS A 145 7.34 -5.97 -31.61
N GLY A 146 6.97 -5.11 -32.55
CA GLY A 146 5.94 -5.38 -33.57
C GLY A 146 4.54 -5.58 -32.99
N VAL A 147 3.77 -6.47 -33.63
CA VAL A 147 2.36 -6.73 -33.32
C VAL A 147 2.15 -7.17 -31.87
N THR A 148 3.08 -7.93 -31.30
CA THR A 148 2.99 -8.39 -29.91
C THR A 148 3.00 -7.23 -28.91
N LYS A 149 3.83 -6.19 -29.13
CA LYS A 149 3.80 -4.99 -28.27
C LYS A 149 2.44 -4.30 -28.34
N ILE A 150 1.93 -4.09 -29.56
CA ILE A 150 0.64 -3.43 -29.79
C ILE A 150 -0.51 -4.18 -29.11
N ASP A 151 -0.55 -5.51 -29.27
CA ASP A 151 -1.59 -6.35 -28.64
C ASP A 151 -1.50 -6.34 -27.11
N MET A 152 -0.29 -6.44 -26.55
CA MET A 152 -0.07 -6.40 -25.10
C MET A 152 -0.43 -5.04 -24.51
N THR A 153 0.00 -3.93 -25.14
CA THR A 153 -0.38 -2.57 -24.74
C THR A 153 -1.91 -2.43 -24.75
N ARG A 154 -2.56 -2.73 -25.87
CA ARG A 154 -4.02 -2.60 -26.03
C ARG A 154 -4.80 -3.42 -24.99
N THR A 155 -4.42 -4.69 -24.78
CA THR A 155 -5.13 -5.57 -23.83
C THR A 155 -4.92 -5.13 -22.37
N THR A 156 -3.76 -4.58 -22.03
CA THR A 156 -3.47 -4.04 -20.69
C THR A 156 -4.26 -2.78 -20.42
N LEU A 157 -4.31 -1.86 -21.38
CA LEU A 157 -5.10 -0.63 -21.28
C LEU A 157 -6.60 -0.93 -21.16
N GLN A 158 -7.11 -1.84 -21.99
CA GLN A 158 -8.50 -2.29 -21.87
C GLN A 158 -8.78 -2.88 -20.49
N ARG A 159 -7.85 -3.67 -19.93
CA ARG A 159 -7.99 -4.25 -18.59
C ARG A 159 -8.01 -3.18 -17.49
N ALA A 160 -7.18 -2.15 -17.59
CA ALA A 160 -7.19 -1.02 -16.66
C ALA A 160 -8.54 -0.30 -16.70
N LYS A 161 -9.04 -0.02 -17.91
CA LYS A 161 -10.37 0.56 -18.12
C LYS A 161 -11.48 -0.29 -17.53
N ASP A 162 -11.46 -1.61 -17.77
CA ASP A 162 -12.44 -2.53 -17.18
C ASP A 162 -12.42 -2.51 -15.64
N ALA A 163 -11.26 -2.24 -15.01
CA ALA A 163 -11.18 -2.08 -13.56
C ALA A 163 -11.78 -0.75 -13.11
N GLN A 164 -11.49 0.35 -13.81
CA GLN A 164 -12.06 1.67 -13.56
C GLN A 164 -13.58 1.68 -13.72
N ASP A 165 -14.11 1.03 -14.76
CA ASP A 165 -15.56 0.87 -15.00
C ASP A 165 -16.28 0.10 -13.87
N LEU A 166 -15.54 -0.71 -13.09
CA LEU A 166 -16.03 -1.38 -11.89
C LEU A 166 -15.89 -0.56 -10.61
N GLY A 167 -15.52 0.72 -10.73
CA GLY A 167 -15.33 1.64 -9.61
C GLY A 167 -14.03 1.41 -8.83
N ILE A 168 -13.01 0.83 -9.48
CA ILE A 168 -11.69 0.66 -8.87
C ILE A 168 -10.78 1.78 -9.37
N SER A 169 -10.31 2.62 -8.46
CA SER A 169 -9.30 3.62 -8.79
C SER A 169 -7.93 2.96 -8.97
N ILE A 170 -7.18 3.40 -9.98
CA ILE A 170 -5.79 3.01 -10.17
C ILE A 170 -4.95 4.27 -9.97
N GLU A 171 -4.00 4.21 -9.06
CA GLU A 171 -3.12 5.32 -8.73
C GLU A 171 -1.67 4.85 -8.86
N LEU A 172 -0.89 5.57 -9.66
CA LEU A 172 0.52 5.29 -9.89
C LEU A 172 1.40 6.12 -8.94
N LEU A 173 2.36 5.45 -8.33
CA LEU A 173 3.44 6.01 -7.54
C LEU A 173 4.76 5.71 -8.28
N PRO A 174 5.17 6.62 -9.20
CA PRO A 174 6.39 6.45 -9.97
C PRO A 174 7.61 6.59 -9.06
N LEU A 175 8.52 5.64 -9.14
CA LEU A 175 9.77 5.63 -8.39
C LEU A 175 10.90 6.06 -9.32
N SER A 176 11.21 7.36 -9.34
CA SER A 176 12.37 7.86 -10.10
C SER A 176 13.67 7.36 -9.49
N SER A 177 14.62 6.98 -10.34
CA SER A 177 15.99 6.68 -9.90
C SER A 177 16.84 7.96 -9.94
N PRO A 178 17.93 8.07 -9.17
CA PRO A 178 18.82 9.23 -9.25
C PRO A 178 19.43 9.48 -10.63
N SER A 179 19.43 8.46 -11.50
CA SER A 179 20.04 8.48 -12.83
C SER A 179 19.06 8.69 -13.97
N GLU A 180 17.77 8.46 -13.75
CA GLU A 180 16.74 8.43 -14.79
C GLU A 180 15.41 8.93 -14.24
N ASP A 181 14.86 9.93 -14.93
CA ASP A 181 13.54 10.48 -14.65
C ASP A 181 12.45 9.57 -15.20
N PHE A 182 11.40 9.35 -14.41
CA PHE A 182 10.26 8.55 -14.83
C PHE A 182 9.35 9.32 -15.79
N ASN A 183 9.12 8.81 -17.01
CA ASN A 183 8.26 9.47 -17.99
C ASN A 183 6.88 8.81 -18.08
N VAL A 184 5.91 9.36 -17.34
CA VAL A 184 4.52 8.88 -17.33
C VAL A 184 3.85 8.86 -18.71
N SER A 185 4.26 9.75 -19.62
CA SER A 185 3.65 9.90 -20.95
C SER A 185 3.91 8.71 -21.88
N VAL A 186 4.88 7.85 -21.56
CA VAL A 186 5.27 6.72 -22.42
C VAL A 186 4.20 5.63 -22.45
N PHE A 187 3.53 5.39 -21.32
CA PHE A 187 2.54 4.32 -21.19
C PHE A 187 1.44 4.63 -20.17
N TYR A 188 1.83 5.14 -18.99
CA TYR A 188 0.92 5.27 -17.87
C TYR A 188 -0.09 6.41 -17.99
N ALA A 189 0.21 7.45 -18.77
CA ALA A 189 -0.75 8.51 -19.06
C ALA A 189 -2.02 7.95 -19.71
N GLU A 190 -1.87 7.08 -20.71
CA GLU A 190 -3.01 6.41 -21.35
C GLU A 190 -3.69 5.42 -20.42
N LEU A 191 -2.93 4.66 -19.61
CA LEU A 191 -3.48 3.71 -18.64
C LEU A 191 -4.35 4.37 -17.58
N LEU A 192 -3.97 5.56 -17.14
CA LEU A 192 -4.65 6.34 -16.11
C LEU A 192 -5.73 7.27 -16.68
N GLY A 193 -5.72 7.51 -17.99
CA GLY A 193 -6.61 8.48 -18.66
C GLY A 193 -6.21 9.94 -18.41
N LEU A 194 -4.91 10.21 -18.24
CA LEU A 194 -4.39 11.56 -18.02
C LEU A 194 -4.29 12.33 -19.33
N GLU A 195 -4.86 13.53 -19.38
CA GLU A 195 -4.84 14.42 -20.55
C GLU A 195 -4.52 15.87 -20.16
N GLY A 196 -3.97 16.64 -21.10
CA GLY A 196 -3.77 18.09 -20.96
C GLY A 196 -3.03 18.50 -19.68
N ASP A 197 -3.69 19.34 -18.87
CA ASP A 197 -3.12 19.90 -17.64
C ASP A 197 -2.90 18.84 -16.55
N GLU A 198 -3.71 17.77 -16.52
CA GLU A 198 -3.56 16.68 -15.54
C GLU A 198 -2.25 15.94 -15.73
N LEU A 199 -1.86 15.70 -16.99
CA LEU A 199 -0.59 15.07 -17.34
C LEU A 199 0.60 15.94 -16.91
N ALA A 200 0.52 17.25 -17.14
CA ALA A 200 1.59 18.19 -16.78
C ALA A 200 1.77 18.30 -15.26
N GLN A 201 0.69 18.20 -14.48
CA GLN A 201 0.71 18.30 -13.02
C GLN A 201 0.96 16.97 -12.31
N PHE A 202 0.92 15.85 -13.04
CA PHE A 202 1.00 14.51 -12.45
C PHE A 202 2.29 14.28 -11.65
N MET A 203 3.46 14.52 -12.24
CA MET A 203 4.75 14.22 -11.60
C MET A 203 4.99 15.04 -10.31
N PRO A 204 4.74 16.38 -10.28
CA PRO A 204 4.79 17.15 -9.03
C PRO A 204 3.87 16.57 -7.95
N LEU A 205 2.61 16.28 -8.29
CA LEU A 205 1.63 15.73 -7.35
C LEU A 205 2.00 14.32 -6.86
N ALA A 206 2.60 13.50 -7.72
CA ALA A 206 3.07 12.16 -7.35
C ALA A 206 4.18 12.22 -6.29
N GLY A 207 5.10 13.19 -6.40
CA GLY A 207 6.12 13.45 -5.38
C GLY A 207 5.52 13.85 -4.04
N GLU A 208 4.57 14.79 -4.05
CA GLU A 208 3.86 15.23 -2.83
C GLU A 208 3.10 14.07 -2.17
N ARG A 209 2.43 13.22 -2.96
CA ARG A 209 1.72 12.04 -2.45
C ARG A 209 2.65 11.04 -1.78
N PHE A 210 3.84 10.82 -2.35
CA PHE A 210 4.83 9.93 -1.74
C PHE A 210 5.32 10.47 -0.39
N GLU A 211 5.59 11.77 -0.32
CA GLU A 211 5.99 12.43 0.93
C GLU A 211 4.86 12.40 1.97
N ASP A 212 3.62 12.72 1.57
CA ASP A 212 2.48 12.66 2.47
C ASP A 212 2.22 11.23 2.96
N MET A 213 2.32 10.21 2.11
CA MET A 213 2.20 8.81 2.52
C MET A 213 3.24 8.45 3.59
N ASN A 214 4.50 8.84 3.40
CA ASN A 214 5.56 8.63 4.39
C ASN A 214 5.26 9.39 5.70
N ASN A 215 4.76 10.61 5.59
CA ASN A 215 4.34 11.42 6.74
C ASN A 215 3.12 10.83 7.46
N GLN A 216 2.16 10.25 6.74
CA GLN A 216 1.01 9.57 7.31
C GLN A 216 1.42 8.30 8.05
N LEU A 217 2.32 7.50 7.48
CA LEU A 217 2.90 6.34 8.16
C LEU A 217 3.58 6.78 9.46
N ARG A 218 4.44 7.81 9.42
CA ARG A 218 5.07 8.38 10.62
C ARG A 218 4.06 8.89 11.64
N LYS A 219 3.02 9.62 11.20
CA LYS A 219 1.94 10.11 12.08
C LYS A 219 1.17 8.97 12.74
N ARG A 220 0.94 7.85 12.04
CA ARG A 220 0.28 6.66 12.60
C ARG A 220 1.18 5.86 13.54
N MET A 221 2.50 5.86 13.32
CA MET A 221 3.46 5.29 14.29
C MET A 221 3.45 6.03 15.63
N TYR A 222 3.21 7.35 15.62
CA TYR A 222 3.19 8.17 16.82
C TYR A 222 1.76 8.61 17.20
N LYS A 223 1.04 7.77 17.95
CA LYS A 223 -0.28 8.13 18.53
C LYS A 223 -0.12 9.41 19.36
N LYS A 224 -0.93 10.45 19.08
CA LYS A 224 -0.97 11.67 19.90
C LYS A 224 -1.31 11.30 21.35
N ARG A 225 -0.35 11.48 22.26
CA ARG A 225 -0.57 11.30 23.71
C ARG A 225 -0.60 12.67 24.37
N LYS A 226 -1.78 13.06 24.86
CA LYS A 226 -1.95 14.26 25.68
C LYS A 226 -1.07 14.14 26.92
N VAL A 227 -0.22 15.14 27.14
CA VAL A 227 0.66 15.20 28.32
C VAL A 227 -0.08 15.76 29.51
N ARG A 228 -0.78 16.88 29.31
CA ARG A 228 -1.54 17.55 30.37
C ARG A 228 -2.66 18.41 29.80
N ARG A 229 -3.69 18.66 30.61
CA ARG A 229 -4.75 19.66 30.39
C ARG A 229 -4.36 20.91 31.21
N ILE A 230 -4.29 22.09 30.59
CA ILE A 230 -4.00 23.34 31.30
C ILE A 230 -5.08 24.38 30.98
N THR A 231 -5.41 25.22 31.95
CA THR A 231 -6.36 26.33 31.76
C THR A 231 -5.57 27.60 31.50
N PHE A 232 -5.78 28.20 30.34
CA PHE A 232 -5.20 29.48 29.94
C PHE A 232 -6.21 30.58 30.17
N VAL A 233 -5.94 31.44 31.16
CA VAL A 233 -6.82 32.56 31.52
C VAL A 233 -6.38 33.78 30.73
N ILE A 234 -7.30 34.36 29.96
CA ILE A 234 -7.02 35.51 29.09
C ILE A 234 -7.29 36.81 29.85
N ALA A 235 -8.51 37.02 30.33
CA ALA A 235 -8.91 38.14 31.21
C ALA A 235 -10.34 37.93 31.76
N ASN A 236 -10.67 38.57 32.89
CA ASN A 236 -12.04 38.80 33.39
C ASN A 236 -13.03 37.65 33.13
N SER A 237 -12.78 36.47 33.73
CA SER A 237 -13.58 35.23 33.60
C SER A 237 -13.50 34.46 32.28
N LEU A 238 -12.81 34.98 31.26
CA LEU A 238 -12.55 34.23 30.03
C LEU A 238 -11.33 33.34 30.19
N SER A 239 -11.56 32.04 30.19
CA SER A 239 -10.51 31.03 30.15
C SER A 239 -10.78 30.02 29.05
N ILE A 240 -9.71 29.56 28.42
CA ILE A 240 -9.73 28.47 27.45
C ILE A 240 -8.90 27.34 27.99
N GLU A 241 -9.26 26.14 27.59
CA GLU A 241 -8.56 24.96 28.03
C GLU A 241 -7.72 24.39 26.90
N LEU A 242 -6.46 24.12 27.23
CA LEU A 242 -5.46 23.68 26.28
C LEU A 242 -5.00 22.27 26.65
N ASN A 243 -4.90 21.42 25.63
CA ASN A 243 -4.23 20.14 25.73
C ASN A 243 -2.77 20.34 25.34
N THR A 244 -1.84 20.02 26.23
CA THR A 244 -0.42 20.04 25.94
C THR A 244 0.03 18.68 25.42
N TYR A 245 0.94 18.70 24.45
CA TYR A 245 1.51 17.51 23.83
C TYR A 245 3.04 17.64 23.85
N ALA A 246 3.74 16.53 24.14
CA ALA A 246 5.19 16.48 24.03
C ALA A 246 5.53 16.01 22.61
N LEU A 247 5.90 16.96 21.75
CA LEU A 247 6.28 16.69 20.35
C LEU A 247 7.66 16.03 20.25
N ILE A 248 8.53 16.27 21.23
CA ILE A 248 9.87 15.69 21.32
C ILE A 248 10.03 15.12 22.73
N ARG A 249 10.47 13.86 22.83
CA ARG A 249 10.86 13.24 24.09
C ARG A 249 12.25 12.61 23.93
N PRO A 250 13.17 12.79 24.90
CA PRO A 250 14.40 12.01 24.94
C PRO A 250 14.05 10.53 25.06
N THR A 251 14.57 9.71 24.15
CA THR A 251 14.45 8.26 24.25
C THR A 251 15.42 7.78 25.31
N ILE A 252 14.90 7.35 26.46
CA ILE A 252 15.70 6.66 27.47
C ILE A 252 15.64 5.18 27.10
N PRO A 253 16.77 4.49 26.84
CA PRO A 253 16.75 3.06 26.62
C PRO A 253 16.19 2.39 27.88
N ASP A 254 15.07 1.69 27.70
CA ASP A 254 14.27 1.18 28.81
C ASP A 254 15.03 0.07 29.54
N GLN A 255 15.14 0.17 30.88
CA GLN A 255 15.62 -0.91 31.76
C GLN A 255 14.48 -1.91 32.05
N SER A 256 13.61 -2.18 31.08
CA SER A 256 12.58 -3.21 31.16
C SER A 256 13.13 -4.49 30.51
N GLY A 257 13.18 -5.57 31.29
CA GLY A 257 13.91 -6.79 30.97
C GLY A 257 13.52 -7.43 29.63
N LEU A 258 14.47 -7.46 28.70
CA LEU A 258 14.52 -8.41 27.61
C LEU A 258 14.77 -9.81 28.19
N VAL A 259 13.75 -10.67 28.20
CA VAL A 259 13.96 -12.11 28.35
C VAL A 259 14.22 -12.67 26.95
N ALA A 260 15.50 -12.83 26.61
CA ALA A 260 15.92 -13.58 25.43
C ALA A 260 16.05 -15.07 25.80
N PHE A 261 15.26 -15.93 25.18
CA PHE A 261 15.48 -17.38 25.19
C PHE A 261 16.23 -17.76 23.91
N LEU A 262 17.43 -18.31 24.05
CA LEU A 262 18.14 -19.05 23.00
C LEU A 262 17.79 -20.54 23.13
N TRP A 263 17.33 -21.16 22.05
CA TRP A 263 17.36 -22.62 21.92
C TRP A 263 17.68 -23.03 20.48
N SER A 264 18.50 -24.07 20.34
CA SER A 264 19.00 -24.68 19.10
C SER A 264 18.73 -26.19 19.14
N TYR A 265 18.45 -26.76 17.97
CA TYR A 265 19.07 -28.00 17.47
C TYR A 265 19.53 -27.74 16.04
#